data_AF-A0A1B9Y685-F1
#
_entry.id   AF-A0A1B9Y685-F1
#
_cell.length_a   1.000
_cell.length_b   1.000
_cell.length_c   1.000
_cell.angle_alpha   90.00
_cell.angle_beta   90.00
_cell.angle_gamma   90.00
#
_symmetry.space_group_name_H-M   'P 1'
#
loop_
_entity.id
_entity.type
_entity.pdbx_description
1 polymer ?
#
loop_
_entity_poly.entity_id
_entity_poly.type
_entity_poly.pdbx_seq_one_letter_code
_entity_poly.pdbx_strand_id
1 'polypeptide(L)'
;MITKAVEDLFSFIDFLHLEKDYLLSKKKLIDEFNGLLEERNSLKPDTNYRAKIAYDKIQLEIEEKFVILKAQVIAPIEDKILELNIADISSPIINLNARAELFTLQKNFDESDLGRVFDINSKYLDFKNSTNNYHFYLPFFFLELERDLESFLSFFNVEEIDSKETIIFQPANKNSSPEFENLKEILAFFLVPGVKEENEQLFFKSIIEHRIRTTKEDEKIYAIKFLIDDIKTLQ
;
A
#
# COMPACT_ATOMS: atom_id res chain seq x y z
N MET A 1 1.58 20.82 13.38
CA MET A 1 1.81 21.81 12.32
C MET A 1 2.13 21.11 11.00
N ILE A 2 1.34 21.34 9.98
CA ILE A 2 1.57 20.80 8.63
C ILE A 2 2.77 21.50 7.98
N THR A 3 3.77 20.71 7.55
CA THR A 3 4.94 21.21 6.82
C THR A 3 4.66 21.28 5.32
N LYS A 4 5.55 21.93 4.56
CA LYS A 4 5.43 21.97 3.09
C LYS A 4 5.40 20.56 2.47
N ALA A 5 6.27 19.65 2.89
CA ALA A 5 6.30 18.28 2.37
C ALA A 5 5.00 17.50 2.66
N VAL A 6 4.41 17.68 3.85
CA VAL A 6 3.11 17.07 4.18
C VAL A 6 2.00 17.71 3.35
N GLU A 7 2.01 19.04 3.19
CA GLU A 7 1.00 19.72 2.37
C GLU A 7 1.11 19.34 0.89
N ASP A 8 2.32 19.09 0.38
CA ASP A 8 2.53 18.58 -0.98
C ASP A 8 1.94 17.16 -1.12
N LEU A 9 2.17 16.28 -0.16
CA LEU A 9 1.53 14.96 -0.11
C LEU A 9 0.00 15.06 -0.02
N PHE A 10 -0.52 15.98 0.78
CA PHE A 10 -1.96 16.23 0.90
C PHE A 10 -2.54 16.76 -0.41
N SER A 11 -1.83 17.67 -1.09
CA SER A 11 -2.20 18.17 -2.41
C SER A 11 -2.19 17.07 -3.48
N PHE A 12 -1.29 16.09 -3.35
CA PHE A 12 -1.28 14.92 -4.22
C PHE A 12 -2.52 14.03 -3.97
N ILE A 13 -2.93 13.84 -2.71
CA ILE A 13 -4.16 13.11 -2.38
C ILE A 13 -5.40 13.85 -2.91
N ASP A 14 -5.44 15.19 -2.78
CA ASP A 14 -6.51 16.01 -3.38
C ASP A 14 -6.60 15.80 -4.90
N PHE A 15 -5.45 15.75 -5.59
CA PHE A 15 -5.39 15.44 -7.01
C PHE A 15 -5.94 14.05 -7.33
N LEU A 16 -5.53 13.01 -6.59
CA LEU A 16 -6.05 11.65 -6.80
C LEU A 16 -7.57 11.60 -6.63
N HIS A 17 -8.09 12.26 -5.60
CA HIS A 17 -9.53 12.33 -5.35
C HIS A 17 -10.27 13.13 -6.43
N LEU A 18 -9.71 14.24 -6.92
CA LEU A 18 -10.27 15.04 -8.00
C LEU A 18 -10.34 14.26 -9.33
N GLU A 19 -9.29 13.53 -9.66
CA GLU A 19 -9.18 12.76 -10.91
C GLU A 19 -9.85 11.38 -10.83
N LYS A 20 -10.42 11.02 -9.68
CA LYS A 20 -11.02 9.70 -9.41
C LYS A 20 -12.01 9.28 -10.50
N ASP A 21 -12.95 10.14 -10.87
CA ASP A 21 -13.98 9.83 -11.88
C ASP A 21 -13.38 9.66 -13.28
N TYR A 22 -12.36 10.45 -13.61
CA TYR A 22 -11.61 10.31 -14.85
C TYR A 22 -10.91 8.95 -14.88
N LEU A 23 -10.20 8.57 -13.82
CA LEU A 23 -9.50 7.29 -13.73
C LEU A 23 -10.49 6.11 -13.80
N LEU A 24 -11.65 6.22 -13.16
CA LEU A 24 -12.73 5.22 -13.26
C LEU A 24 -13.27 5.09 -14.69
N SER A 25 -13.37 6.20 -15.44
CA SER A 25 -13.77 6.15 -16.85
C SER A 25 -12.79 5.34 -17.71
N LYS A 26 -11.53 5.20 -17.28
CA LYS A 26 -10.50 4.39 -17.94
C LYS A 26 -10.52 2.92 -17.54
N LYS A 27 -11.41 2.50 -16.63
CA LYS A 27 -11.52 1.11 -16.16
C LYS A 27 -11.49 0.08 -17.29
N LYS A 28 -12.24 0.30 -18.37
CA LYS A 28 -12.28 -0.62 -19.51
C LYS A 28 -10.90 -0.81 -20.15
N LEU A 29 -10.16 0.28 -20.37
CA LEU A 29 -8.80 0.23 -20.93
C LEU A 29 -7.86 -0.55 -20.01
N ILE A 30 -7.99 -0.32 -18.70
CA ILE A 30 -7.21 -0.97 -17.65
C ILE A 30 -7.49 -2.47 -17.62
N ASP A 31 -8.76 -2.86 -17.56
CA ASP A 31 -9.20 -4.25 -17.52
C ASP A 31 -8.80 -5.01 -18.80
N GLU A 32 -8.91 -4.37 -19.98
CA GLU A 32 -8.44 -4.95 -21.25
C GLU A 32 -6.92 -5.18 -21.26
N PHE A 33 -6.13 -4.22 -20.75
CA PHE A 33 -4.68 -4.37 -20.66
C PHE A 33 -4.29 -5.49 -19.70
N ASN A 34 -4.92 -5.55 -18.53
CA ASN A 34 -4.67 -6.61 -17.55
C ASN A 34 -5.04 -7.99 -18.10
N GLY A 35 -6.14 -8.11 -18.84
CA GLY A 35 -6.53 -9.35 -19.50
C GLY A 35 -5.46 -9.85 -20.48
N LEU A 36 -4.80 -8.96 -21.24
CA LEU A 36 -3.71 -9.34 -22.13
C LEU A 36 -2.46 -9.80 -21.36
N LEU A 37 -2.13 -9.15 -20.24
CA LEU A 37 -1.04 -9.59 -19.37
C LEU A 37 -1.32 -11.00 -18.82
N GLU A 38 -2.53 -11.25 -18.33
CA GLU A 38 -2.97 -12.57 -17.85
C GLU A 38 -2.89 -13.63 -18.96
N GLU A 39 -3.41 -13.31 -20.15
CA GLU A 39 -3.38 -14.22 -21.30
C GLU A 39 -1.94 -14.55 -21.68
N ARG A 40 -1.07 -13.54 -21.84
CA ARG A 40 0.36 -13.73 -22.12
C ARG A 40 1.04 -14.59 -21.06
N ASN A 41 0.77 -14.32 -19.78
CA ASN A 41 1.39 -15.03 -18.65
C ASN A 41 0.92 -16.49 -18.54
N SER A 42 -0.26 -16.81 -19.07
CA SER A 42 -0.75 -18.19 -19.14
C SER A 42 -0.02 -19.05 -20.18
N LEU A 43 0.65 -18.40 -21.15
CA LEU A 43 1.41 -19.09 -22.19
C LEU A 43 2.75 -19.59 -21.66
N LYS A 44 3.20 -20.72 -22.20
CA LYS A 44 4.50 -21.33 -21.91
C LYS A 44 5.40 -21.28 -23.14
N PRO A 45 5.96 -20.10 -23.49
CA PRO A 45 6.65 -19.89 -24.77
C PRO A 45 7.85 -20.82 -24.98
N ASP A 46 8.52 -21.22 -23.90
CA ASP A 46 9.69 -22.10 -23.95
C ASP A 46 9.35 -23.58 -24.22
N THR A 47 8.07 -23.95 -24.13
CA THR A 47 7.66 -25.35 -24.26
C THR A 47 7.42 -25.77 -25.70
N ASN A 48 6.97 -24.86 -26.58
CA ASN A 48 6.74 -25.15 -27.99
C ASN A 48 6.61 -23.88 -28.85
N TYR A 49 6.91 -24.01 -30.15
CA TYR A 49 6.93 -22.90 -31.10
C TYR A 49 5.57 -22.18 -31.27
N ARG A 50 4.44 -22.88 -31.11
CA ARG A 50 3.11 -22.25 -31.23
C ARG A 50 2.81 -21.33 -30.05
N ALA A 51 3.20 -21.76 -28.84
CA ALA A 51 3.10 -20.93 -27.65
C ALA A 51 3.98 -19.69 -27.76
N LYS A 52 5.21 -19.80 -28.32
CA LYS A 52 6.06 -18.64 -28.60
C LYS A 52 5.42 -17.65 -29.57
N ILE A 53 4.88 -18.14 -30.69
CA ILE A 53 4.21 -17.26 -31.67
C ILE A 53 2.99 -16.55 -31.05
N ALA A 54 2.19 -17.26 -30.25
CA ALA A 54 1.05 -16.65 -29.56
C ALA A 54 1.50 -15.60 -28.54
N TYR A 55 2.57 -15.90 -27.77
CA TYR A 55 3.15 -14.98 -26.80
C TYR A 55 3.62 -13.68 -27.48
N ASP A 56 4.35 -13.80 -28.59
CA ASP A 56 4.87 -12.64 -29.33
C ASP A 56 3.75 -11.76 -29.88
N LYS A 57 2.65 -12.38 -30.34
CA LYS A 57 1.49 -11.64 -30.80
C LYS A 57 0.84 -10.83 -29.68
N ILE A 58 0.61 -11.44 -28.52
CA ILE A 58 0.01 -10.74 -27.37
C ILE A 58 0.96 -9.67 -26.84
N GLN A 59 2.26 -9.92 -26.85
CA GLN A 59 3.27 -8.94 -26.44
C GLN A 59 3.21 -7.66 -27.29
N LEU A 60 3.03 -7.78 -28.61
CA LEU A 60 2.81 -6.61 -29.48
C LEU A 60 1.52 -5.86 -29.13
N GLU A 61 0.43 -6.57 -28.88
CA GLU A 61 -0.85 -5.96 -28.47
C GLU A 61 -0.73 -5.23 -27.10
N ILE A 62 0.06 -5.78 -26.17
CA ILE A 62 0.41 -5.16 -24.89
C ILE A 62 1.21 -3.88 -25.12
N GLU A 63 2.24 -3.90 -25.97
CA GLU A 63 3.07 -2.73 -26.25
C GLU A 63 2.25 -1.56 -26.82
N GLU A 64 1.39 -1.84 -27.80
CA GLU A 64 0.51 -0.82 -28.40
C GLU A 64 -0.47 -0.23 -27.38
N LYS A 65 -1.11 -1.08 -26.56
CA LYS A 65 -2.03 -0.62 -25.51
C LYS A 65 -1.30 0.09 -24.37
N PHE A 66 -0.07 -0.31 -24.05
CA PHE A 66 0.72 0.31 -23.00
C PHE A 66 1.02 1.77 -23.32
N VAL A 67 1.26 2.14 -24.58
CA VAL A 67 1.45 3.54 -24.98
C VAL A 67 0.23 4.39 -24.63
N ILE A 68 -0.96 3.89 -24.93
CA ILE A 68 -2.23 4.59 -24.65
C ILE A 68 -2.47 4.69 -23.14
N LEU A 69 -2.29 3.57 -22.44
CA LEU A 69 -2.45 3.48 -20.99
C LEU A 69 -1.47 4.40 -20.25
N LYS A 70 -0.20 4.41 -20.68
CA LYS A 70 0.82 5.29 -20.12
C LYS A 70 0.42 6.74 -20.29
N ALA A 71 0.02 7.15 -21.48
CA ALA A 71 -0.35 8.55 -21.75
C ALA A 71 -1.63 9.00 -21.00
N GLN A 72 -2.62 8.11 -20.86
CA GLN A 72 -3.93 8.49 -20.31
C GLN A 72 -4.08 8.23 -18.80
N VAL A 73 -3.26 7.38 -18.20
CA VAL A 73 -3.44 6.95 -16.80
C VAL A 73 -2.16 7.17 -16.00
N ILE A 74 -1.02 6.68 -16.51
CA ILE A 74 0.23 6.64 -15.72
C ILE A 74 0.90 8.01 -15.67
N ALA A 75 1.16 8.62 -16.83
CA ALA A 75 1.89 9.87 -16.96
C ALA A 75 1.26 11.02 -16.16
N PRO A 76 -0.08 11.23 -16.14
CA PRO A 76 -0.67 12.28 -15.30
C PRO A 76 -0.36 12.13 -13.80
N ILE A 77 -0.24 10.89 -13.31
CA ILE A 77 0.10 10.59 -11.92
C ILE A 77 1.61 10.81 -11.70
N GLU A 78 2.46 10.30 -12.59
CA GLU A 78 3.91 10.52 -12.54
C GLU A 78 4.28 12.00 -12.56
N ASP A 79 3.67 12.76 -13.48
CA ASP A 79 3.86 14.20 -13.61
C ASP A 79 3.48 14.92 -12.32
N LYS A 80 2.38 14.51 -11.66
CA LYS A 80 1.96 15.10 -10.38
C LYS A 80 2.90 14.74 -9.23
N ILE A 81 3.39 13.51 -9.19
CA ILE A 81 4.39 13.05 -8.21
C ILE A 81 5.65 13.91 -8.32
N LEU A 82 6.11 14.16 -9.55
CA LEU A 82 7.30 14.98 -9.83
C LEU A 82 7.06 16.46 -9.55
N GLU A 83 5.92 17.01 -9.97
CA GLU A 83 5.53 18.41 -9.75
C GLU A 83 5.52 18.76 -8.26
N LEU A 84 4.95 17.88 -7.44
CA LEU A 84 4.83 18.07 -5.99
C LEU A 84 6.02 17.52 -5.20
N ASN A 85 7.02 16.95 -5.89
CA ASN A 85 8.19 16.33 -5.26
C ASN A 85 7.80 15.33 -4.16
N ILE A 86 6.87 14.42 -4.47
CA ILE A 86 6.33 13.45 -3.50
C ILE A 86 7.33 12.34 -3.20
N ALA A 87 7.95 11.80 -4.25
CA ALA A 87 8.92 10.72 -4.16
C ALA A 87 9.78 10.68 -5.43
N ASP A 88 10.98 10.12 -5.31
CA ASP A 88 11.76 9.71 -6.47
C ASP A 88 11.25 8.36 -6.99
N ILE A 89 10.57 8.40 -8.13
CA ILE A 89 10.02 7.21 -8.82
C ILE A 89 10.96 6.66 -9.90
N SER A 90 12.17 7.23 -10.04
CA SER A 90 13.20 6.69 -10.94
C SER A 90 13.96 5.50 -10.34
N SER A 91 13.83 5.29 -9.03
CA SER A 91 14.46 4.23 -8.26
C SER A 91 13.46 3.10 -7.95
N PRO A 92 13.92 1.82 -7.92
CA PRO A 92 13.08 0.71 -7.46
C PRO A 92 12.75 0.81 -5.96
N ILE A 93 13.51 1.60 -5.20
CA ILE A 93 13.25 1.91 -3.79
C ILE A 93 12.60 3.29 -3.74
N ILE A 94 11.28 3.31 -3.57
CA ILE A 94 10.49 4.53 -3.49
C ILE A 94 10.32 4.88 -2.01
N ASN A 95 10.62 6.13 -1.64
CA ASN A 95 10.32 6.67 -0.32
C ASN A 95 9.54 7.97 -0.47
N LEU A 96 8.50 8.14 0.35
CA LEU A 96 7.83 9.43 0.41
C LEU A 96 8.75 10.45 1.08
N ASN A 97 8.92 11.60 0.43
CA ASN A 97 9.70 12.71 0.97
C ASN A 97 9.11 13.26 2.27
N ALA A 98 7.80 13.14 2.47
CA ALA A 98 7.08 13.63 3.65
C ALA A 98 7.10 12.67 4.86
N ARG A 99 7.75 11.50 4.75
CA ARG A 99 7.62 10.41 5.74
C ARG A 99 8.03 10.84 7.16
N ALA A 100 9.15 11.55 7.29
CA ALA A 100 9.63 12.00 8.60
C ALA A 100 8.72 13.10 9.19
N GLU A 101 8.21 13.98 8.33
CA GLU A 101 7.31 15.06 8.72
C GLU A 101 5.91 14.55 9.10
N LEU A 102 5.40 13.48 8.47
CA LEU A 102 4.16 12.81 8.89
C LEU A 102 4.28 12.31 10.33
N PHE A 103 5.39 11.63 10.66
CA PHE A 103 5.64 11.17 12.02
C PHE A 103 5.74 12.32 13.03
N THR A 104 6.34 13.44 12.61
CA THR A 104 6.46 14.64 13.45
C THR A 104 5.10 15.32 13.66
N LEU A 105 4.28 15.40 12.61
CA LEU A 105 2.91 15.92 12.68
C LEU A 105 2.05 15.06 13.60
N GLN A 106 2.12 13.73 13.49
CA GLN A 106 1.39 12.81 14.37
C GLN A 106 1.67 13.06 15.87
N LYS A 107 2.90 13.44 16.22
CA LYS A 107 3.30 13.73 17.61
C LYS A 107 2.98 15.14 18.09
N ASN A 108 2.99 16.11 17.17
CA ASN A 108 3.02 17.54 17.49
C ASN A 108 1.98 18.34 16.69
N PHE A 109 0.84 17.73 16.36
CA PHE A 109 -0.27 18.44 15.73
C PHE A 109 -0.88 19.45 16.70
N ASP A 110 -1.47 20.50 16.16
CA ASP A 110 -2.36 21.38 16.88
C ASP A 110 -3.81 21.19 16.39
N GLU A 111 -4.76 21.78 17.09
CA GLU A 111 -6.19 21.65 16.75
C GLU A 111 -6.50 22.20 15.34
N SER A 112 -5.72 23.16 14.85
CA SER A 112 -5.93 23.76 13.54
C SER A 112 -5.51 22.84 12.38
N ASP A 113 -4.59 21.90 12.62
CA ASP A 113 -4.19 20.89 11.63
C ASP A 113 -5.28 19.83 11.39
N LEU A 114 -6.10 19.53 12.40
CA LEU A 114 -7.02 18.39 12.41
C LEU A 114 -8.02 18.42 11.26
N GLY A 115 -8.56 19.61 10.94
CA GLY A 115 -9.52 19.76 9.84
C GLY A 115 -8.93 19.32 8.50
N ARG A 116 -7.67 19.66 8.24
CA ARG A 116 -6.97 19.26 7.01
C ARG A 116 -6.64 17.77 7.00
N VAL A 117 -6.20 17.22 8.13
CA VAL A 117 -5.90 15.78 8.26
C VAL A 117 -7.15 14.93 8.01
N PHE A 118 -8.29 15.29 8.60
CA PHE A 118 -9.54 14.55 8.41
C PHE A 118 -10.08 14.64 6.98
N ASP A 119 -10.02 15.83 6.36
CA ASP A 119 -10.38 16.02 4.95
C ASP A 119 -9.56 15.09 4.03
N ILE A 120 -8.24 15.06 4.23
CA ILE A 120 -7.33 14.20 3.46
C ILE A 120 -7.58 12.72 3.70
N ASN A 121 -7.84 12.32 4.95
CA ASN A 121 -8.20 10.94 5.27
C ASN A 121 -9.44 10.49 4.48
N SER A 122 -10.50 11.31 4.54
CA SER A 122 -11.76 11.02 3.84
C SER A 122 -11.56 10.90 2.34
N LYS A 123 -10.83 11.84 1.72
CA LYS A 123 -10.54 11.83 0.28
C LYS A 123 -9.72 10.63 -0.15
N TYR A 124 -8.68 10.27 0.61
CA TYR A 124 -7.85 9.12 0.28
C TYR A 124 -8.63 7.80 0.39
N LEU A 125 -9.44 7.63 1.44
CA LEU A 125 -10.29 6.46 1.61
C LEU A 125 -11.33 6.34 0.49
N ASP A 126 -11.99 7.43 0.13
CA ASP A 126 -12.96 7.44 -0.97
C ASP A 126 -12.31 7.09 -2.32
N PHE A 127 -11.14 7.67 -2.61
CA PHE A 127 -10.35 7.31 -3.78
C PHE A 127 -10.02 5.82 -3.80
N LYS A 128 -9.47 5.28 -2.70
CA LYS A 128 -9.07 3.87 -2.56
C LYS A 128 -10.24 2.91 -2.78
N ASN A 129 -11.37 3.17 -2.12
CA ASN A 129 -12.56 2.33 -2.18
C ASN A 129 -13.20 2.36 -3.57
N SER A 130 -13.26 3.53 -4.20
CA SER A 130 -13.86 3.69 -5.53
C SER A 130 -13.02 3.02 -6.62
N THR A 131 -11.70 3.12 -6.52
CA THR A 131 -10.76 2.57 -7.51
C THR A 131 -10.51 1.08 -7.36
N ASN A 132 -11.09 0.44 -6.34
CA ASN A 132 -10.81 -0.95 -5.97
C ASN A 132 -9.29 -1.21 -5.89
N ASN A 133 -8.54 -0.26 -5.33
CA ASN A 133 -7.08 -0.34 -5.23
C ASN A 133 -6.40 -0.53 -6.61
N TYR A 134 -6.60 0.39 -7.56
CA TYR A 134 -5.88 0.40 -8.85
C TYR A 134 -4.36 0.53 -8.64
N HIS A 135 -3.71 -0.58 -8.28
CA HIS A 135 -2.29 -0.63 -7.94
C HIS A 135 -1.43 -1.10 -9.11
N PHE A 136 -2.00 -1.39 -10.29
CA PHE A 136 -1.30 -2.20 -11.29
C PHE A 136 -0.21 -1.44 -12.07
N TYR A 137 -0.26 -0.11 -12.15
CA TYR A 137 0.65 0.65 -13.00
C TYR A 137 1.79 1.36 -12.28
N LEU A 138 1.57 1.70 -11.01
CA LEU A 138 2.58 2.21 -10.10
C LEU A 138 2.54 1.42 -8.77
N PRO A 139 2.62 0.07 -8.82
CA PRO A 139 2.39 -0.78 -7.66
C PRO A 139 3.31 -0.45 -6.49
N PHE A 140 4.58 -0.17 -6.78
CA PHE A 140 5.55 0.18 -5.76
C PHE A 140 5.25 1.55 -5.13
N PHE A 141 4.89 2.56 -5.93
CA PHE A 141 4.56 3.88 -5.39
C PHE A 141 3.31 3.81 -4.50
N PHE A 142 2.23 3.19 -4.97
CA PHE A 142 1.00 3.11 -4.19
C PHE A 142 1.12 2.22 -2.96
N LEU A 143 1.95 1.18 -3.00
CA LEU A 143 2.29 0.37 -1.83
C LEU A 143 2.98 1.21 -0.76
N GLU A 144 3.97 2.01 -1.17
CA GLU A 144 4.72 2.88 -0.25
C GLU A 144 3.85 4.03 0.28
N LEU A 145 3.00 4.60 -0.59
CA LEU A 145 2.00 5.59 -0.22
C LEU A 145 1.03 5.04 0.83
N GLU A 146 0.48 3.84 0.58
CA GLU A 146 -0.46 3.19 1.49
C GLU A 146 0.21 2.88 2.83
N ARG A 147 1.43 2.32 2.84
CA ARG A 147 2.15 2.00 4.07
C ARG A 147 2.36 3.23 4.96
N ASP A 148 2.84 4.33 4.37
CA ASP A 148 3.18 5.52 5.15
C ASP A 148 1.93 6.32 5.56
N LEU A 149 0.88 6.34 4.73
CA LEU A 149 -0.40 6.96 5.08
C LEU A 149 -1.22 6.14 6.06
N GLU A 150 -1.26 4.81 5.98
CA GLU A 150 -2.08 3.97 6.86
C GLU A 150 -1.66 4.15 8.33
N SER A 151 -0.36 4.13 8.61
CA SER A 151 0.16 4.38 9.97
C SER A 151 -0.19 5.79 10.47
N PHE A 152 -0.21 6.77 9.59
CA PHE A 152 -0.50 8.16 9.95
C PHE A 152 -2.01 8.36 10.15
N LEU A 153 -2.83 7.95 9.20
CA LEU A 153 -4.28 8.17 9.18
C LEU A 153 -5.02 7.34 10.21
N SER A 154 -4.56 6.11 10.50
CA SER A 154 -5.15 5.26 11.55
C SER A 154 -5.11 5.92 12.93
N PHE A 155 -4.06 6.68 13.23
CA PHE A 155 -3.95 7.43 14.49
C PHE A 155 -5.04 8.49 14.65
N PHE A 156 -5.50 9.08 13.55
CA PHE A 156 -6.53 10.12 13.52
C PHE A 156 -7.93 9.56 13.28
N ASN A 157 -8.11 8.24 13.26
CA ASN A 157 -9.40 7.64 12.95
C ASN A 157 -10.32 7.62 14.19
N VAL A 158 -11.39 8.42 14.16
CA VAL A 158 -12.24 8.71 15.32
C VAL A 158 -13.11 7.51 15.74
N GLU A 159 -13.41 6.59 14.82
CA GLU A 159 -14.25 5.40 15.10
C GLU A 159 -13.63 4.45 16.16
N GLU A 160 -12.30 4.44 16.33
CA GLU A 160 -11.63 3.69 17.40
C GLU A 160 -11.70 4.38 18.77
N ILE A 161 -11.92 5.69 18.81
CA ILE A 161 -11.90 6.49 20.05
C ILE A 161 -13.27 6.46 20.72
N ASP A 162 -14.36 6.61 19.96
CA ASP A 162 -15.73 6.59 20.51
C ASP A 162 -16.13 5.22 21.09
N SER A 163 -15.57 4.12 20.56
CA SER A 163 -15.84 2.75 21.05
C SER A 163 -15.02 2.34 22.28
N LYS A 164 -13.90 3.03 22.56
CA LYS A 164 -13.03 2.75 23.72
C LYS A 164 -13.20 3.77 24.86
N GLU A 165 -13.56 5.02 24.58
CA GLU A 165 -13.75 6.04 25.62
C GLU A 165 -15.01 5.81 26.48
N THR A 166 -16.04 5.13 25.95
CA THR A 166 -17.22 4.75 26.74
C THR A 166 -16.91 3.77 27.88
N ILE A 167 -15.74 3.12 27.86
CA ILE A 167 -15.32 2.13 28.86
C ILE A 167 -14.47 2.77 29.98
N ILE A 168 -13.91 3.97 29.77
CA ILE A 168 -12.89 4.53 30.68
C ILE A 168 -13.48 5.33 31.86
N PHE A 169 -14.78 5.67 31.85
CA PHE A 169 -15.41 6.48 32.91
C PHE A 169 -16.38 5.76 33.85
N GLN A 170 -16.42 4.43 33.87
CA GLN A 170 -17.09 3.70 34.97
C GLN A 170 -16.06 3.14 35.96
N PRO A 171 -16.08 3.53 37.25
CA PRO A 171 -15.21 2.90 38.23
C PRO A 171 -15.78 1.52 38.57
N ALA A 172 -15.31 0.48 37.88
CA ALA A 172 -15.72 -0.89 38.17
C ALA A 172 -14.50 -1.80 38.39
N ASN A 173 -14.19 -1.97 39.68
CA ASN A 173 -13.70 -3.16 40.36
C ASN A 173 -12.84 -4.16 39.55
N LYS A 174 -11.54 -4.15 39.84
CA LYS A 174 -10.54 -5.10 39.32
C LYS A 174 -10.78 -6.53 39.83
N ASN A 175 -10.37 -7.49 38.98
CA ASN A 175 -10.11 -8.91 39.22
C ASN A 175 -11.19 -9.89 38.76
N SER A 176 -11.22 -10.19 37.46
CA SER A 176 -11.24 -11.57 36.92
C SER A 176 -11.50 -11.55 35.40
N SER A 177 -10.44 -11.47 34.59
CA SER A 177 -10.49 -11.99 33.22
C SER A 177 -9.25 -12.87 32.99
N PRO A 178 -9.41 -14.11 32.47
CA PRO A 178 -8.31 -15.00 32.11
C PRO A 178 -7.30 -14.37 31.14
N GLU A 179 -7.73 -13.37 30.36
CA GLU A 179 -6.88 -12.66 29.38
C GLU A 179 -5.77 -11.84 30.05
N PHE A 180 -5.99 -11.36 31.28
CA PHE A 180 -4.99 -10.61 32.04
C PHE A 180 -3.90 -11.50 32.66
N GLU A 181 -4.18 -12.79 32.90
CA GLU A 181 -3.16 -13.74 33.34
C GLU A 181 -2.28 -14.22 32.17
N ASN A 182 -2.85 -14.38 30.96
CA ASN A 182 -2.07 -14.65 29.74
C ASN A 182 -1.10 -13.51 29.40
N LEU A 183 -1.52 -12.24 29.57
CA LEU A 183 -0.65 -11.09 29.35
C LEU A 183 0.49 -10.99 30.38
N LYS A 184 0.28 -11.46 31.62
CA LYS A 184 1.35 -11.54 32.64
C LYS A 184 2.38 -12.61 32.29
N GLU A 185 1.97 -13.77 31.78
CA GLU A 185 2.91 -14.81 31.31
C GLU A 185 3.72 -14.33 30.09
N ILE A 186 3.07 -13.63 29.15
CA ILE A 186 3.73 -13.03 27.99
C ILE A 186 4.75 -11.96 28.42
N LEU A 187 4.39 -11.08 29.37
CA LEU A 187 5.31 -10.04 29.86
C LEU A 187 6.44 -10.61 30.74
N ALA A 188 6.19 -11.69 31.49
CA ALA A 188 7.23 -12.40 32.25
C ALA A 188 8.30 -13.03 31.34
N PHE A 189 7.91 -13.44 30.12
CA PHE A 189 8.82 -13.97 29.10
C PHE A 189 9.85 -12.93 28.61
N PHE A 190 9.47 -11.64 28.56
CA PHE A 190 10.37 -10.54 28.14
C PHE A 190 11.32 -10.06 29.24
N LEU A 191 11.13 -10.48 30.49
CA LEU A 191 11.87 -9.97 31.66
C LEU A 191 12.98 -10.92 32.15
N VAL A 192 13.17 -12.09 31.52
CA VAL A 192 14.29 -12.99 31.83
C VAL A 192 15.48 -12.67 30.93
N PRO A 193 16.58 -12.09 31.45
CA PRO A 193 17.76 -11.81 30.64
C PRO A 193 18.51 -13.14 30.40
N GLY A 194 18.68 -13.55 29.14
CA GLY A 194 19.73 -14.53 28.83
C GLY A 194 19.56 -15.50 27.66
N VAL A 195 18.39 -15.60 27.00
CA VAL A 195 18.25 -16.58 25.89
C VAL A 195 17.48 -15.94 24.73
N LYS A 196 18.18 -15.13 23.92
CA LYS A 196 17.58 -14.34 22.83
C LYS A 196 17.46 -15.08 21.49
N GLU A 197 18.39 -15.96 21.13
CA GLU A 197 18.51 -16.36 19.71
C GLU A 197 17.63 -17.54 19.27
N GLU A 198 17.44 -18.57 20.10
CA GLU A 198 16.60 -19.73 19.70
C GLU A 198 15.09 -19.43 19.78
N ASN A 199 14.68 -18.55 20.68
CA ASN A 199 13.26 -18.24 20.92
C ASN A 199 12.70 -17.18 19.96
N GLU A 200 13.53 -16.26 19.46
CA GLU A 200 13.13 -15.33 18.39
C GLU A 200 12.87 -16.07 17.08
N GLN A 201 13.66 -17.10 16.75
CA GLN A 201 13.45 -17.88 15.53
C GLN A 201 12.12 -18.66 15.54
N LEU A 202 11.72 -19.22 16.69
CA LEU A 202 10.42 -19.87 16.88
C LEU A 202 9.25 -18.87 16.78
N PHE A 203 9.43 -17.64 17.26
CA PHE A 203 8.44 -16.57 17.17
C PHE A 203 8.27 -16.06 15.73
N PHE A 204 9.36 -15.78 15.01
CA PHE A 204 9.30 -15.38 13.60
C PHE A 204 8.76 -16.52 12.72
N LYS A 205 9.10 -17.77 13.01
CA LYS A 205 8.55 -18.93 12.30
C LYS A 205 7.03 -19.05 12.50
N SER A 206 6.52 -18.84 13.71
CA SER A 206 5.06 -18.89 13.94
C SER A 206 4.32 -17.71 13.28
N ILE A 207 4.91 -16.51 13.25
CA ILE A 207 4.36 -15.35 12.53
C ILE A 207 4.36 -15.58 11.01
N ILE A 208 5.43 -16.16 10.47
CA ILE A 208 5.53 -16.49 9.04
C ILE A 208 4.55 -17.62 8.68
N GLU A 209 4.42 -18.67 9.49
CA GLU A 209 3.44 -19.75 9.29
C GLU A 209 1.99 -19.25 9.43
N HIS A 210 1.74 -18.22 10.25
CA HIS A 210 0.43 -17.57 10.36
C HIS A 210 0.14 -16.67 9.14
N ARG A 211 1.14 -15.95 8.62
CA ARG A 211 1.02 -15.14 7.38
C ARG A 211 0.84 -15.98 6.11
N ILE A 212 1.47 -17.15 6.04
CA ILE A 212 1.31 -18.09 4.90
C ILE A 212 -0.11 -18.68 4.83
N ARG A 213 -0.89 -18.64 5.92
CA ARG A 213 -2.28 -19.14 5.94
C ARG A 213 -3.34 -18.11 5.56
N THR A 214 -2.99 -16.83 5.39
CA THR A 214 -3.93 -15.77 5.00
C THR A 214 -3.73 -15.39 3.53
N THR A 215 -4.54 -16.00 2.67
CA THR A 215 -4.61 -15.79 1.22
C THR A 215 -4.97 -14.34 0.84
N LYS A 216 -4.08 -13.71 0.07
CA LYS A 216 -4.30 -12.68 -1.00
C LYS A 216 -3.00 -11.96 -1.38
N GLU A 217 -1.90 -12.14 -0.63
CA GLU A 217 -0.59 -11.53 -0.92
C GLU A 217 0.27 -12.33 -1.92
N ASP A 218 -0.03 -13.62 -2.15
CA ASP A 218 0.73 -14.45 -3.10
C ASP A 218 0.62 -13.95 -4.55
N GLU A 219 -0.49 -13.32 -4.94
CA GLU A 219 -0.65 -12.71 -6.27
C GLU A 219 0.26 -11.48 -6.45
N LYS A 220 0.51 -10.71 -5.37
CA LYS A 220 1.39 -9.53 -5.41
C LYS A 220 2.87 -9.92 -5.51
N ILE A 221 3.28 -11.00 -4.84
CA ILE A 221 4.67 -11.50 -4.91
C ILE A 221 4.98 -12.09 -6.29
N TYR A 222 4.01 -12.75 -6.94
CA TYR A 222 4.17 -13.21 -8.32
C TYR A 222 4.27 -12.06 -9.32
N ALA A 223 3.50 -10.97 -9.15
CA ALA A 223 3.60 -9.78 -9.99
C ALA A 223 4.95 -9.05 -9.86
N ILE A 224 5.52 -9.00 -8.64
CA ILE A 224 6.82 -8.37 -8.37
C ILE A 224 7.98 -9.17 -8.97
N LYS A 225 7.94 -10.51 -8.88
CA LYS A 225 8.96 -11.38 -9.48
C LYS A 225 8.96 -11.27 -11.01
N PHE A 226 7.78 -11.09 -11.59
CA PHE A 226 7.58 -10.92 -13.02
C PHE A 226 8.16 -9.60 -13.57
N LEU A 227 7.93 -8.47 -12.88
CA LEU A 227 8.50 -7.17 -13.27
C LEU A 227 10.05 -7.16 -13.23
N ILE A 228 10.65 -7.91 -12.31
CA ILE A 228 12.11 -8.01 -12.18
C ILE A 228 12.72 -8.85 -13.31
N ASP A 229 12.03 -9.87 -13.81
CA ASP A 229 12.53 -10.73 -14.88
C ASP A 229 12.36 -10.08 -16.28
N ASP A 230 11.33 -9.25 -16.48
CA ASP A 230 11.17 -8.43 -17.70
C ASP A 230 12.25 -7.33 -17.81
N ILE A 231 12.66 -6.73 -16.69
CA ILE A 231 13.76 -5.73 -16.68
C ILE A 231 15.11 -6.36 -17.03
N LYS A 232 15.31 -7.64 -16.68
CA LYS A 232 16.57 -8.36 -16.96
C LYS A 232 16.69 -8.88 -18.38
N THR A 233 15.58 -9.05 -19.09
CA THR A 233 15.57 -9.53 -20.48
C THR A 233 15.67 -8.40 -21.51
N LEU A 234 15.57 -7.14 -21.06
CA LEU A 234 15.74 -5.92 -21.85
C LEU A 234 17.17 -5.32 -21.79
N GLN A 235 18.13 -6.03 -21.17
CA GLN A 235 19.56 -5.69 -21.13
C GLN A 235 20.40 -6.73 -21.89
#